data_AF-A0A225VEZ8-F1
#
_entry.id   AF-A0A225VEZ8-F1
#
_cell.length_a   1.000
_cell.length_b   1.000
_cell.length_c   1.000
_cell.angle_alpha   90.00
_cell.angle_beta   90.00
_cell.angle_gamma   90.00
#
_symmetry.space_group_name_H-M   'P 1'
#
loop_
_entity.id
_entity.type
_entity.pdbx_description
1 polymer ?
#
loop_
_entity_poly.entity_id
_entity_poly.type
_entity_poly.pdbx_seq_one_letter_code
_entity_poly.pdbx_strand_id
1 'polypeptide(L)'
;MAATDRKRQRVASDDTGPSKRSAKTPVGDDAANAAVVDAELASINDLLQEEETSQKQTWQIGKRVKKLLETHEHLATAKQLDAYFLWGTALARLASLNEDPTLADAAADKFQQMLQLSEDGEEDADAALGPVGFSLWGSTLLIVATETQSRAVLDESLAKFQRAVEVDGGTTFETRFQFAKALKEGGDLVAFLEEDERAKKQYYNRALEVCKELEEIYKAESQKQETGENETEESEEDDDRVTAEDFAEAKLLEAVLQGLLEDSSSVDEFHRTLALYQEAIGEYFNAVNVVFEG
;
A
#
# COMPACT_ATOMS: atom_id res chain seq x y z
N MET A 1 -1.29 -74.78 19.69
CA MET A 1 -0.49 -76.00 20.00
C MET A 1 0.93 -75.80 19.47
N ALA A 2 1.93 -76.14 20.31
CA ALA A 2 3.39 -76.17 20.07
C ALA A 2 4.07 -74.82 19.72
N ALA A 3 4.88 -74.14 20.55
CA ALA A 3 5.96 -74.49 21.50
C ALA A 3 7.32 -74.84 20.84
N THR A 4 8.29 -73.94 21.04
CA THR A 4 9.74 -74.10 21.35
C THR A 4 10.37 -72.71 21.12
N ASP A 5 10.76 -71.88 22.09
CA ASP A 5 11.51 -72.05 23.35
C ASP A 5 12.99 -72.41 23.12
N ARG A 6 13.87 -71.40 23.16
CA ARG A 6 15.28 -71.55 23.57
C ARG A 6 15.90 -70.23 24.08
N LYS A 7 15.64 -70.06 25.37
CA LYS A 7 16.38 -69.36 26.44
C LYS A 7 17.91 -69.36 26.30
N ARG A 8 18.55 -68.19 26.50
CA ARG A 8 19.76 -68.01 27.34
C ARG A 8 19.71 -66.66 28.09
N GLN A 9 19.42 -66.76 29.38
CA GLN A 9 19.81 -65.87 30.50
C GLN A 9 21.34 -65.84 30.65
N ARG A 10 22.06 -64.92 31.32
CA ARG A 10 21.87 -63.77 32.26
C ARG A 10 23.24 -63.03 32.20
N VAL A 11 23.42 -61.77 32.60
CA VAL A 11 23.70 -61.33 33.98
C VAL A 11 23.53 -59.80 34.01
N ALA A 12 22.83 -59.32 35.04
CA ALA A 12 22.70 -57.93 35.40
C ALA A 12 23.90 -57.47 36.24
N SER A 13 24.29 -56.21 36.07
CA SER A 13 24.87 -55.40 37.13
C SER A 13 24.25 -54.01 37.03
N ASP A 14 23.41 -53.68 38.00
CA ASP A 14 23.05 -52.31 38.34
C ASP A 14 24.32 -51.54 38.69
N ASP A 15 24.47 -50.32 38.17
CA ASP A 15 24.98 -49.25 39.00
C ASP A 15 24.32 -47.91 38.66
N THR A 16 24.00 -47.23 39.75
CA THR A 16 23.13 -46.07 39.89
C THR A 16 23.80 -44.74 39.52
N GLY A 17 23.04 -43.81 38.93
CA GLY A 17 23.45 -42.41 38.80
C GLY A 17 22.40 -41.51 38.13
N PRO A 18 21.88 -40.45 38.79
CA PRO A 18 20.82 -39.62 38.25
C PRO A 18 21.42 -38.48 37.42
N SER A 19 21.46 -38.62 36.08
CA SER A 19 21.82 -37.49 35.22
C SER A 19 20.56 -36.73 34.81
N LYS A 20 20.23 -35.69 35.58
CA LYS A 20 19.47 -34.53 35.11
C LYS A 20 20.11 -34.03 33.82
N ARG A 21 19.54 -34.35 32.66
CA ARG A 21 19.74 -33.54 31.45
C ARG A 21 18.86 -32.32 31.59
N SER A 22 19.46 -31.25 32.11
CA SER A 22 18.92 -29.91 31.91
C SER A 22 18.74 -29.69 30.42
N ALA A 23 17.49 -29.49 29.99
CA ALA A 23 17.20 -28.84 28.73
C ALA A 23 17.75 -27.41 28.83
N LYS A 24 18.95 -27.20 28.29
CA LYS A 24 19.37 -25.87 27.86
C LYS A 24 18.73 -25.66 26.49
N THR A 25 17.62 -24.93 26.46
CA THR A 25 17.16 -24.25 25.26
C THR A 25 18.29 -23.32 24.81
N PRO A 26 18.76 -23.37 23.55
CA PRO A 26 19.81 -22.48 23.08
C PRO A 26 19.17 -21.13 22.76
N VAL A 27 19.07 -20.26 23.75
CA VAL A 27 18.59 -18.87 23.59
C VAL A 27 19.44 -18.07 22.57
N GLY A 28 20.62 -18.59 22.19
CA GLY A 28 21.52 -17.95 21.22
C GLY A 28 21.17 -18.19 19.74
N ASP A 29 20.50 -19.28 19.38
CA ASP A 29 20.19 -19.59 17.97
C ASP A 29 18.95 -18.84 17.49
N ASP A 30 17.93 -18.71 18.33
CA ASP A 30 16.68 -17.99 17.99
C ASP A 30 16.90 -16.48 17.83
N ALA A 31 17.72 -15.87 18.69
CA ALA A 31 18.03 -14.44 18.61
C ALA A 31 18.91 -14.11 17.39
N ALA A 32 19.84 -14.99 17.02
CA ALA A 32 20.66 -14.82 15.83
C ALA A 32 19.81 -14.97 14.55
N ASN A 33 18.88 -15.93 14.53
CA ASN A 33 17.95 -16.10 13.40
C ASN A 33 16.99 -14.91 13.25
N ALA A 34 16.47 -14.37 14.36
CA ALA A 34 15.64 -13.17 14.34
C ALA A 34 16.38 -11.95 13.74
N ALA A 35 17.64 -11.72 14.14
CA ALA A 35 18.45 -10.64 13.61
C ALA A 35 18.73 -10.78 12.09
N VAL A 36 18.87 -12.03 11.59
CA VAL A 36 19.03 -12.29 10.15
C VAL A 36 17.75 -11.98 9.38
N VAL A 37 16.58 -12.36 9.92
CA VAL A 37 15.28 -12.04 9.32
C VAL A 37 15.07 -10.53 9.27
N ASP A 38 15.34 -9.83 10.38
CA ASP A 38 15.20 -8.37 10.47
C ASP A 38 16.11 -7.65 9.47
N ALA A 39 17.38 -8.07 9.38
CA ALA A 39 18.32 -7.49 8.44
C ALA A 39 17.91 -7.71 6.97
N GLU A 40 17.33 -8.88 6.65
CA GLU A 40 16.87 -9.19 5.30
C GLU A 40 15.62 -8.38 4.93
N LEU A 41 14.65 -8.25 5.85
CA LEU A 41 13.45 -7.43 5.63
C LEU A 41 13.81 -5.94 5.48
N ALA A 42 14.69 -5.42 6.34
CA ALA A 42 15.20 -4.04 6.22
C ALA A 42 15.89 -3.81 4.87
N SER A 43 16.79 -4.72 4.46
CA SER A 43 17.47 -4.63 3.16
C SER A 43 16.49 -4.69 1.97
N ILE A 44 15.37 -5.41 2.09
CA ILE A 44 14.34 -5.44 1.07
C ILE A 44 13.57 -4.12 1.03
N ASN A 45 13.23 -3.57 2.20
CA ASN A 45 12.55 -2.29 2.32
C ASN A 45 13.39 -1.16 1.72
N ASP A 46 14.68 -1.09 2.06
CA ASP A 46 15.60 -0.09 1.51
C ASP A 46 15.61 -0.12 -0.03
N LEU A 47 15.66 -1.33 -0.62
CA LEU A 47 15.60 -1.48 -2.08
C LEU A 47 14.27 -1.07 -2.70
N LEU A 48 13.15 -1.12 -1.96
CA LEU A 48 11.85 -0.67 -2.46
C LEU A 48 11.72 0.85 -2.40
N GLN A 49 12.40 1.50 -1.45
CA GLN A 49 12.45 2.95 -1.30
C GLN A 49 13.38 3.63 -2.31
N GLU A 50 14.28 2.88 -2.95
CA GLU A 50 15.06 3.40 -4.08
C GLU A 50 14.15 3.84 -5.24
N GLU A 51 14.27 5.11 -5.65
CA GLU A 51 13.56 5.71 -6.79
C GLU A 51 13.77 4.87 -8.07
N GLU A 52 15.01 4.39 -8.28
CA GLU A 52 15.42 3.67 -9.49
C GLU A 52 15.78 2.19 -9.23
N THR A 53 14.85 1.41 -8.69
CA THR A 53 15.02 -0.05 -8.59
C THR A 53 14.71 -0.71 -9.94
N SER A 54 15.68 -1.41 -10.53
CA SER A 54 15.44 -2.11 -11.80
C SER A 54 14.36 -3.19 -11.67
N GLN A 55 13.64 -3.50 -12.76
CA GLN A 55 12.67 -4.60 -12.79
C GLN A 55 13.28 -5.93 -12.31
N LYS A 56 14.55 -6.18 -12.66
CA LYS A 56 15.26 -7.38 -12.23
C LYS A 56 15.47 -7.40 -10.72
N GLN A 57 15.87 -6.29 -10.11
CA GLN A 57 16.02 -6.18 -8.65
C GLN A 57 14.67 -6.36 -7.95
N THR A 58 13.63 -5.68 -8.42
CA THR A 58 12.27 -5.79 -7.88
C THR A 58 11.76 -7.24 -7.95
N TRP A 59 12.04 -7.96 -9.04
CA TRP A 59 11.69 -9.37 -9.14
C TRP A 59 12.48 -10.28 -8.19
N GLN A 60 13.75 -9.94 -7.89
CA GLN A 60 14.51 -10.68 -6.87
C GLN A 60 13.92 -10.52 -5.47
N ILE A 61 13.23 -9.41 -5.17
CA ILE A 61 12.60 -9.21 -3.86
C ILE A 61 11.60 -10.33 -3.57
N GLY A 62 10.69 -10.64 -4.50
CA GLY A 62 9.74 -11.74 -4.30
C GLY A 62 10.42 -13.09 -4.06
N LYS A 63 11.56 -13.35 -4.70
CA LYS A 63 12.37 -14.55 -4.44
C LYS A 63 13.01 -14.55 -3.06
N ARG A 64 13.53 -13.40 -2.62
CA ARG A 64 14.15 -13.23 -1.31
C ARG A 64 13.12 -13.43 -0.20
N VAL A 65 11.97 -12.77 -0.30
CA VAL A 65 10.86 -12.92 0.66
C VAL A 65 10.39 -14.37 0.69
N LYS A 66 10.14 -14.99 -0.46
CA LYS A 66 9.73 -16.41 -0.53
C LYS A 66 10.72 -17.32 0.21
N LYS A 67 12.01 -17.16 -0.07
CA LYS A 67 13.05 -17.95 0.60
C LYS A 67 13.08 -17.68 2.11
N LEU A 68 12.90 -16.43 2.53
CA LEU A 68 12.84 -16.05 3.95
C LEU A 68 11.71 -16.78 4.67
N LEU A 69 10.50 -16.77 4.10
CA LEU A 69 9.33 -17.45 4.65
C LEU A 69 9.50 -18.99 4.67
N GLU A 70 10.05 -19.58 3.60
CA GLU A 70 10.29 -21.04 3.53
C GLU A 70 11.42 -21.52 4.46
N THR A 71 12.44 -20.69 4.69
CA THR A 71 13.58 -21.07 5.54
C THR A 71 13.25 -20.97 7.03
N HIS A 72 12.25 -20.16 7.39
CA HIS A 72 11.89 -19.85 8.76
C HIS A 72 10.40 -20.12 9.01
N GLU A 73 10.02 -21.40 9.02
CA GLU A 73 8.63 -21.88 9.16
C GLU A 73 7.91 -21.42 10.46
N HIS A 74 8.64 -20.87 11.42
CA HIS A 74 8.12 -20.39 12.70
C HIS A 74 8.42 -18.89 12.94
N LEU A 75 8.28 -18.08 11.90
CA LEU A 75 8.38 -16.63 12.01
C LEU A 75 7.27 -16.07 12.89
N ALA A 76 7.56 -15.03 13.67
CA ALA A 76 6.54 -14.27 14.37
C ALA A 76 5.54 -13.64 13.38
N THR A 77 4.27 -13.57 13.74
CA THR A 77 3.18 -13.05 12.88
C THR A 77 3.51 -11.68 12.29
N ALA A 78 3.93 -10.72 13.12
CA ALA A 78 4.40 -9.40 12.67
C ALA A 78 5.41 -9.47 11.52
N LYS A 79 6.39 -10.39 11.60
CA LYS A 79 7.42 -10.56 10.56
C LYS A 79 6.89 -11.20 9.29
N GLN A 80 5.87 -12.05 9.40
CA GLN A 80 5.18 -12.59 8.24
C GLN A 80 4.36 -11.48 7.56
N LEU A 81 3.71 -10.61 8.34
CA LEU A 81 2.98 -9.46 7.82
C LEU A 81 3.91 -8.49 7.08
N ASP A 82 5.06 -8.11 7.68
CA ASP A 82 6.10 -7.32 7.03
C ASP A 82 6.55 -7.96 5.70
N ALA A 83 6.81 -9.27 5.72
CA ALA A 83 7.22 -10.02 4.54
C ALA A 83 6.16 -9.99 3.42
N TYR A 84 4.89 -10.24 3.76
CA TYR A 84 3.79 -10.20 2.80
C TYR A 84 3.56 -8.80 2.25
N PHE A 85 3.66 -7.77 3.08
CA PHE A 85 3.57 -6.38 2.65
C PHE A 85 4.64 -6.04 1.61
N LEU A 86 5.91 -6.29 1.92
CA LEU A 86 7.03 -6.00 1.02
C LEU A 86 6.94 -6.81 -0.29
N TRP A 87 6.45 -8.05 -0.22
CA TRP A 87 6.23 -8.86 -1.41
C TRP A 87 5.08 -8.31 -2.27
N GLY A 88 3.95 -7.96 -1.65
CA GLY A 88 2.82 -7.32 -2.32
C GLY A 88 3.26 -6.04 -3.02
N THR A 89 3.98 -5.15 -2.33
CA THR A 89 4.52 -3.89 -2.88
C THR A 89 5.46 -4.13 -4.06
N ALA A 90 6.38 -5.10 -3.96
CA ALA A 90 7.29 -5.42 -5.07
C ALA A 90 6.53 -5.92 -6.31
N LEU A 91 5.50 -6.76 -6.12
CA LEU A 91 4.65 -7.24 -7.21
C LEU A 91 3.79 -6.12 -7.78
N ALA A 92 3.23 -5.25 -6.95
CA ALA A 92 2.47 -4.09 -7.37
C ALA A 92 3.31 -3.16 -8.25
N ARG A 93 4.55 -2.84 -7.82
CA ARG A 93 5.49 -2.03 -8.62
C ARG A 93 5.77 -2.67 -9.99
N LEU A 94 6.00 -3.98 -10.03
CA LEU A 94 6.21 -4.69 -11.30
C LEU A 94 4.95 -4.72 -12.17
N ALA A 95 3.79 -4.89 -11.56
CA ALA A 95 2.51 -4.90 -12.26
C ALA A 95 2.25 -3.55 -12.93
N SER A 96 2.41 -2.44 -12.19
CA SER A 96 2.24 -1.09 -12.74
C SER A 96 3.23 -0.78 -13.85
N LEU A 97 4.50 -1.17 -13.71
CA LEU A 97 5.53 -0.92 -14.72
C LEU A 97 5.29 -1.67 -16.05
N ASN A 98 4.55 -2.77 -16.03
CA ASN A 98 4.33 -3.63 -17.19
C ASN A 98 2.86 -3.76 -17.59
N GLU A 99 1.96 -3.06 -16.90
CA GLU A 99 0.51 -3.21 -17.01
C GLU A 99 0.09 -4.69 -16.98
N ASP A 100 0.72 -5.49 -16.10
CA ASP A 100 0.54 -6.95 -16.07
C ASP A 100 -0.52 -7.35 -15.03
N PRO A 101 -1.74 -7.75 -15.46
CA PRO A 101 -2.81 -8.12 -14.54
C PRO A 101 -2.51 -9.41 -13.76
N THR A 102 -1.62 -10.27 -14.26
CA THR A 102 -1.21 -11.49 -13.54
C THR A 102 -0.33 -11.15 -12.34
N LEU A 103 0.58 -10.18 -12.51
CA LEU A 103 1.38 -9.67 -11.41
C LEU A 103 0.54 -8.85 -10.43
N ALA A 104 -0.44 -8.09 -10.93
CA ALA A 104 -1.36 -7.34 -10.11
C ALA A 104 -2.24 -8.26 -9.23
N ASP A 105 -2.78 -9.33 -9.81
CA ASP A 105 -3.55 -10.35 -9.08
C ASP A 105 -2.69 -11.05 -8.02
N ALA A 106 -1.44 -11.41 -8.38
CA ALA A 106 -0.50 -11.99 -7.43
C ALA A 106 -0.12 -11.03 -6.28
N ALA A 107 -0.11 -9.72 -6.52
CA ALA A 107 0.10 -8.69 -5.50
C ALA A 107 -1.13 -8.58 -4.58
N ALA A 108 -2.33 -8.51 -5.14
CA ALA A 108 -3.59 -8.51 -4.40
C ALA A 108 -3.71 -9.74 -3.49
N ASP A 109 -3.29 -10.91 -3.97
CA ASP A 109 -3.19 -12.14 -3.17
C ASP A 109 -2.29 -12.02 -1.93
N LYS A 110 -1.22 -11.20 -1.99
CA LYS A 110 -0.33 -10.99 -0.83
C LYS A 110 -0.98 -10.08 0.21
N PHE A 111 -1.64 -9.00 -0.22
CA PHE A 111 -2.40 -8.15 0.69
C PHE A 111 -3.59 -8.88 1.31
N GLN A 112 -4.23 -9.77 0.54
CA GLN A 112 -5.30 -10.64 1.07
C GLN A 112 -4.79 -11.66 2.08
N GLN A 113 -3.59 -12.24 1.87
CA GLN A 113 -2.95 -13.12 2.85
C GLN A 113 -2.59 -12.38 4.14
N MET A 114 -2.12 -11.13 4.00
CA MET A 114 -1.81 -10.26 5.13
C MET A 114 -3.07 -9.99 5.97
N LEU A 115 -4.19 -9.63 5.32
CA LEU A 115 -5.48 -9.44 5.99
C LEU A 115 -5.92 -10.70 6.76
N GLN A 116 -5.87 -11.88 6.12
CA GLN A 116 -6.24 -13.15 6.76
C GLN A 116 -5.36 -13.46 7.98
N LEU A 117 -4.05 -13.21 7.86
CA LEU A 117 -3.11 -13.46 8.93
C LEU A 117 -3.30 -12.51 10.12
N SER A 118 -3.67 -11.24 9.86
CA SER A 118 -4.05 -10.28 10.90
C SER A 118 -5.33 -10.70 11.62
N GLU A 119 -6.36 -11.13 10.88
CA GLU A 119 -7.63 -11.60 11.45
C GLU A 119 -7.49 -12.87 12.32
N ASP A 120 -6.60 -13.79 11.93
CA ASP A 120 -6.26 -14.99 12.70
C ASP A 120 -5.35 -14.68 13.90
N GLY A 121 -4.68 -13.52 13.89
CA GLY A 121 -3.76 -13.04 14.91
C GLY A 121 -4.41 -12.13 15.96
N GLU A 122 -3.56 -11.41 16.69
CA GLU A 122 -3.98 -10.34 17.61
C GLU A 122 -3.75 -8.94 17.00
N GLU A 123 -3.30 -8.85 15.74
CA GLU A 123 -2.99 -7.59 15.07
C GLU A 123 -4.19 -7.09 14.26
N ASP A 124 -4.52 -5.81 14.43
CA ASP A 124 -5.58 -5.17 13.65
C ASP A 124 -5.17 -5.08 12.18
N ALA A 125 -6.04 -5.52 11.27
CA ALA A 125 -5.81 -5.47 9.83
C ALA A 125 -5.57 -4.05 9.32
N ASP A 126 -6.24 -3.04 9.90
CA ASP A 126 -6.02 -1.65 9.55
C ASP A 126 -4.62 -1.19 9.99
N ALA A 127 -4.15 -1.67 11.14
CA ALA A 127 -2.81 -1.37 11.64
C ALA A 127 -1.72 -2.07 10.81
N ALA A 128 -1.99 -3.28 10.33
CA ALA A 128 -1.05 -4.04 9.52
C ALA A 128 -0.87 -3.41 8.13
N LEU A 129 -1.96 -3.16 7.40
CA LEU A 129 -1.89 -2.64 6.04
C LEU A 129 -1.64 -1.12 6.00
N GLY A 130 -2.26 -0.37 6.91
CA GLY A 130 -2.26 1.09 6.87
C GLY A 130 -2.90 1.67 5.60
N PRO A 131 -2.93 3.02 5.47
CA PRO A 131 -3.49 3.67 4.29
C PRO A 131 -2.70 3.32 3.02
N VAL A 132 -1.37 3.27 3.10
CA VAL A 132 -0.49 2.93 1.97
C VAL A 132 -0.77 1.52 1.46
N GLY A 133 -0.90 0.52 2.34
CA GLY A 133 -1.18 -0.86 1.94
C GLY A 133 -2.55 -1.00 1.27
N PHE A 134 -3.57 -0.32 1.80
CA PHE A 134 -4.89 -0.30 1.16
C PHE A 134 -4.88 0.41 -0.20
N SER A 135 -4.17 1.52 -0.34
CA SER A 135 -4.02 2.22 -1.62
C SER A 135 -3.30 1.36 -2.65
N LEU A 136 -2.18 0.71 -2.28
CA LEU A 136 -1.47 -0.22 -3.18
C LEU A 136 -2.35 -1.40 -3.59
N TRP A 137 -3.10 -1.97 -2.65
CA TRP A 137 -4.04 -3.03 -2.96
C TRP A 137 -5.14 -2.54 -3.92
N GLY A 138 -5.73 -1.38 -3.66
CA GLY A 138 -6.69 -0.73 -4.54
C GLY A 138 -6.15 -0.55 -5.97
N SER A 139 -4.95 0.00 -6.11
CA SER A 139 -4.28 0.19 -7.40
C SER A 139 -4.04 -1.12 -8.14
N THR A 140 -3.57 -2.17 -7.45
CA THR A 140 -3.39 -3.49 -8.08
C THR A 140 -4.71 -4.08 -8.57
N LEU A 141 -5.78 -3.99 -7.78
CA LEU A 141 -7.10 -4.43 -8.21
C LEU A 141 -7.64 -3.58 -9.37
N LEU A 142 -7.30 -2.29 -9.46
CA LEU A 142 -7.72 -1.43 -10.57
C LEU A 142 -7.08 -1.84 -11.89
N ILE A 143 -5.80 -2.25 -11.87
CA ILE A 143 -5.12 -2.85 -13.02
C ILE A 143 -5.85 -4.14 -13.44
N VAL A 144 -6.13 -5.04 -12.48
CA VAL A 144 -6.87 -6.28 -12.76
C VAL A 144 -8.25 -5.96 -13.35
N ALA A 145 -8.99 -5.02 -12.76
CA ALA A 145 -10.33 -4.64 -13.20
C ALA A 145 -10.34 -4.10 -14.63
N THR A 146 -9.39 -3.24 -14.96
CA THR A 146 -9.26 -2.63 -16.30
C THR A 146 -8.93 -3.67 -17.36
N GLU A 147 -7.91 -4.49 -17.11
CA GLU A 147 -7.45 -5.50 -18.07
C GLU A 147 -8.43 -6.66 -18.25
N THR A 148 -9.10 -7.06 -17.16
CA THR A 148 -10.11 -8.12 -17.20
C THR A 148 -11.52 -7.61 -17.48
N GLN A 149 -11.70 -6.29 -17.58
CA GLN A 149 -12.98 -5.65 -17.82
C GLN A 149 -14.05 -6.04 -16.78
N SER A 150 -13.62 -6.18 -15.53
CA SER A 150 -14.43 -6.75 -14.45
C SER A 150 -14.98 -5.68 -13.51
N ARG A 151 -16.31 -5.48 -13.57
CA ARG A 151 -17.02 -4.56 -12.68
C ARG A 151 -16.90 -4.96 -11.20
N ALA A 152 -16.96 -6.25 -10.91
CA ALA A 152 -16.83 -6.74 -9.54
C ALA A 152 -15.45 -6.40 -8.93
N VAL A 153 -14.38 -6.59 -9.72
CA VAL A 153 -13.02 -6.26 -9.27
C VAL A 153 -12.83 -4.75 -9.14
N LEU A 154 -13.47 -3.94 -10.00
CA LEU A 154 -13.50 -2.48 -9.84
C LEU A 154 -14.14 -2.08 -8.50
N ASP A 155 -15.28 -2.67 -8.16
CA ASP A 155 -15.98 -2.35 -6.91
C ASP A 155 -15.11 -2.73 -5.68
N GLU A 156 -14.37 -3.84 -5.75
CA GLU A 156 -13.39 -4.24 -4.73
C GLU A 156 -12.22 -3.24 -4.65
N SER A 157 -11.64 -2.85 -5.79
CA SER A 157 -10.57 -1.84 -5.86
C SER A 157 -10.97 -0.54 -5.16
N LEU A 158 -12.15 -0.01 -5.47
CA LEU A 158 -12.65 1.23 -4.88
C LEU A 158 -12.98 1.10 -3.39
N ALA A 159 -13.40 -0.08 -2.95
CA ALA A 159 -13.55 -0.34 -1.52
C ALA A 159 -12.20 -0.27 -0.78
N LYS A 160 -11.09 -0.72 -1.40
CA LYS A 160 -9.75 -0.60 -0.80
C LYS A 160 -9.28 0.86 -0.74
N PHE A 161 -9.45 1.65 -1.80
CA PHE A 161 -9.14 3.08 -1.73
C PHE A 161 -9.98 3.83 -0.69
N GLN A 162 -11.28 3.54 -0.62
CA GLN A 162 -12.14 4.13 0.40
C GLN A 162 -11.67 3.75 1.81
N ARG A 163 -11.26 2.49 2.01
CA ARG A 163 -10.70 2.04 3.28
C ARG A 163 -9.38 2.73 3.62
N ALA A 164 -8.52 2.98 2.63
CA ALA A 164 -7.30 3.76 2.83
C ALA A 164 -7.61 5.15 3.40
N VAL A 165 -8.59 5.86 2.82
CA VAL A 165 -9.04 7.18 3.32
C VAL A 165 -9.58 7.09 4.75
N GLU A 166 -10.32 6.03 5.09
CA GLU A 166 -10.86 5.83 6.44
C GLU A 166 -9.76 5.60 7.48
N VAL A 167 -8.78 4.75 7.17
CA VAL A 167 -7.68 4.40 8.08
C VAL A 167 -6.78 5.61 8.34
N ASP A 168 -6.64 6.49 7.36
CA ASP A 168 -5.89 7.75 7.45
C ASP A 168 -6.66 8.90 8.15
N GLY A 169 -7.86 8.62 8.66
CA GLY A 169 -8.73 9.64 9.26
C GLY A 169 -9.28 10.67 8.27
N GLY A 170 -9.04 10.47 6.97
CA GLY A 170 -9.52 11.32 5.88
C GLY A 170 -8.92 12.72 5.87
N THR A 171 -7.72 12.94 6.40
CA THR A 171 -7.06 14.25 6.39
C THR A 171 -5.90 14.34 5.42
N THR A 172 -5.31 13.21 5.05
CA THR A 172 -4.16 13.16 4.16
C THR A 172 -4.57 13.36 2.71
N PHE A 173 -3.92 14.33 2.08
CA PHE A 173 -4.21 14.73 0.71
C PHE A 173 -3.97 13.60 -0.28
N GLU A 174 -2.80 12.96 -0.25
CA GLU A 174 -2.41 11.96 -1.24
C GLU A 174 -3.34 10.75 -1.24
N THR A 175 -3.70 10.22 -0.06
CA THR A 175 -4.63 9.09 0.07
C THR A 175 -6.00 9.39 -0.57
N ARG A 176 -6.54 10.60 -0.35
CA ARG A 176 -7.80 11.03 -0.98
C ARG A 176 -7.64 11.27 -2.47
N PHE A 177 -6.50 11.80 -2.88
CA PHE A 177 -6.24 12.10 -4.28
C PHE A 177 -6.15 10.83 -5.12
N GLN A 178 -5.49 9.79 -4.61
CA GLN A 178 -5.49 8.46 -5.20
C GLN A 178 -6.91 7.89 -5.32
N PHE A 179 -7.76 8.06 -4.30
CA PHE A 179 -9.16 7.64 -4.38
C PHE A 179 -9.96 8.41 -5.44
N ALA A 180 -9.76 9.72 -5.58
CA ALA A 180 -10.39 10.53 -6.63
C ALA A 180 -9.96 10.07 -8.04
N LYS A 181 -8.66 9.80 -8.25
CA LYS A 181 -8.11 9.23 -9.49
C LYS A 181 -8.77 7.88 -9.80
N ALA A 182 -8.83 6.98 -8.82
CA ALA A 182 -9.45 5.67 -8.97
C ALA A 182 -10.95 5.75 -9.32
N LEU A 183 -11.69 6.69 -8.72
CA LEU A 183 -13.09 6.93 -9.06
C LEU A 183 -13.25 7.40 -10.51
N LYS A 184 -12.37 8.30 -10.99
CA LYS A 184 -12.36 8.73 -12.40
C LYS A 184 -12.10 7.54 -13.32
N GLU A 185 -11.06 6.75 -13.06
CA GLU A 185 -10.73 5.56 -13.87
C GLU A 185 -11.85 4.51 -13.85
N GLY A 186 -12.48 4.31 -12.70
CA GLY A 186 -13.67 3.46 -12.59
C GLY A 186 -14.83 3.97 -13.44
N GLY A 187 -15.06 5.28 -13.48
CA GLY A 187 -16.05 5.90 -14.36
C GLY A 187 -15.74 5.65 -15.84
N ASP A 188 -14.48 5.74 -16.24
CA ASP A 188 -14.03 5.47 -17.61
C ASP A 188 -14.24 4.00 -17.99
N LEU A 189 -13.88 3.07 -17.10
CA LEU A 189 -14.10 1.63 -17.32
C LEU A 189 -15.59 1.34 -17.45
N VAL A 190 -16.44 1.89 -16.58
CA VAL A 190 -17.90 1.71 -16.67
C VAL A 190 -18.47 2.29 -17.95
N ALA A 191 -17.99 3.46 -18.38
CA ALA A 191 -18.38 4.05 -19.64
C ALA A 191 -18.04 3.14 -20.83
N PHE A 192 -16.88 2.47 -20.76
CA PHE A 192 -16.44 1.51 -21.76
C PHE A 192 -17.28 0.21 -21.75
N LEU A 193 -17.67 -0.29 -20.58
CA LEU A 193 -18.36 -1.59 -20.44
C LEU A 193 -19.87 -1.53 -20.70
N GLU A 194 -20.55 -0.52 -20.17
CA GLU A 194 -22.00 -0.58 -19.96
C GLU A 194 -22.79 0.33 -20.91
N GLU A 195 -22.13 1.23 -21.67
CA GLU A 195 -22.78 2.34 -22.40
C GLU A 195 -23.80 3.12 -21.53
N ASP A 196 -23.75 2.97 -20.21
CA ASP A 196 -24.67 3.57 -19.25
C ASP A 196 -24.09 4.90 -18.76
N GLU A 197 -24.55 5.97 -19.43
CA GLU A 197 -24.28 7.36 -19.07
C GLU A 197 -24.58 7.67 -17.60
N ARG A 198 -25.58 7.03 -16.99
CA ARG A 198 -25.92 7.30 -15.59
C ARG A 198 -24.91 6.66 -14.66
N ALA A 199 -24.45 5.45 -14.96
CA ALA A 199 -23.49 4.74 -14.13
C ALA A 199 -22.16 5.50 -14.09
N LYS A 200 -21.57 5.84 -15.25
CA LYS A 200 -20.30 6.61 -15.28
C LYS A 200 -20.40 7.97 -14.57
N LYS A 201 -21.53 8.68 -14.71
CA LYS A 201 -21.75 9.96 -14.05
C LYS A 201 -21.74 9.85 -12.53
N GLN A 202 -22.16 8.73 -11.95
CA GLN A 202 -22.08 8.54 -10.50
C GLN A 202 -20.64 8.49 -10.01
N TYR A 203 -19.75 7.84 -10.76
CA TYR A 203 -18.31 7.80 -10.43
C TYR A 203 -17.69 9.18 -10.53
N TYR A 204 -17.93 9.91 -11.63
CA TYR A 204 -17.36 11.24 -11.80
C TYR A 204 -17.87 12.25 -10.77
N ASN A 205 -19.16 12.21 -10.43
CA ASN A 205 -19.69 13.08 -9.38
C ASN A 205 -19.08 12.77 -8.00
N ARG A 206 -18.89 11.48 -7.66
CA ARG A 206 -18.16 11.10 -6.44
C ARG A 206 -16.71 11.59 -6.47
N ALA A 207 -16.03 11.48 -7.60
CA ALA A 207 -14.66 12.00 -7.73
C ALA A 207 -14.61 13.52 -7.52
N LEU A 208 -15.59 14.27 -8.06
CA LEU A 208 -15.72 15.72 -7.84
C LEU A 208 -16.00 16.07 -6.37
N GLU A 209 -16.77 15.26 -5.65
CA GLU A 209 -16.97 15.42 -4.20
C GLU A 209 -15.63 15.29 -3.46
N VAL A 210 -14.82 14.27 -3.81
CA VAL A 210 -13.48 14.11 -3.22
C VAL A 210 -12.55 15.28 -3.59
N CYS A 211 -12.59 15.78 -4.83
CA CYS A 211 -11.82 16.98 -5.23
C CYS A 211 -12.15 18.23 -4.40
N LYS A 212 -13.41 18.38 -3.95
CA LYS A 212 -13.79 19.47 -3.05
C LYS A 212 -13.16 19.30 -1.67
N GLU A 213 -13.11 18.07 -1.16
CA GLU A 213 -12.48 17.77 0.12
C GLU A 213 -10.95 18.00 0.07
N LEU A 214 -10.30 17.66 -1.05
CA LEU A 214 -8.88 17.97 -1.30
C LEU A 214 -8.61 19.49 -1.27
N GLU A 215 -9.51 20.30 -1.83
CA GLU A 215 -9.38 21.77 -1.77
C GLU A 215 -9.44 22.29 -0.33
N GLU A 216 -10.31 21.71 0.51
CA GLU A 216 -10.40 22.12 1.92
C GLU A 216 -9.19 21.69 2.74
N ILE A 217 -8.62 20.51 2.46
CA ILE A 217 -7.36 20.06 3.07
C ILE A 217 -6.23 21.01 2.72
N TYR A 218 -6.05 21.30 1.43
CA TYR A 218 -5.00 22.22 0.96
C TYR A 218 -5.12 23.59 1.63
N LYS A 219 -6.32 24.20 1.63
CA LYS A 219 -6.54 25.50 2.30
C LYS A 219 -6.19 25.46 3.79
N ALA A 220 -6.55 24.39 4.49
CA ALA A 220 -6.25 24.25 5.91
C ALA A 220 -4.74 24.16 6.16
N GLU A 221 -4.00 23.48 5.30
CA GLU A 221 -2.54 23.38 5.39
C GLU A 221 -1.83 24.68 5.01
N SER A 222 -2.23 25.34 3.93
CA SER A 222 -1.69 26.65 3.54
C SER A 222 -1.89 27.69 4.64
N GLN A 223 -3.05 27.70 5.30
CA GLN A 223 -3.31 28.61 6.42
C GLN A 223 -2.39 28.36 7.62
N LYS A 224 -2.14 27.09 7.99
CA LYS A 224 -1.21 26.75 9.07
C LYS A 224 0.22 27.23 8.80
N GLN A 225 0.63 27.18 7.54
CA GLN A 225 1.95 27.64 7.10
C GLN A 225 2.07 29.17 7.17
N GLU A 226 0.99 29.91 6.84
CA GLU A 226 0.96 31.37 6.92
C GLU A 226 0.90 31.90 8.37
N THR A 227 0.24 31.19 9.28
CA THR A 227 0.10 31.64 10.68
C THR A 227 1.31 31.33 11.57
N GLY A 228 2.33 30.64 11.05
CA GLY A 228 3.56 30.34 11.78
C GLY A 228 3.37 29.35 12.94
N GLU A 229 2.27 28.58 12.96
CA GLU A 229 2.00 27.60 14.03
C GLU A 229 2.98 26.40 14.01
N ASN A 230 3.88 26.33 13.02
CA ASN A 230 4.95 25.34 12.88
C ASN A 230 6.29 25.72 13.54
N GLU A 231 6.43 26.87 14.23
CA GLU A 231 7.73 27.31 14.80
C GLU A 231 8.27 26.46 15.99
N THR A 232 7.62 25.35 16.37
CA THR A 232 8.07 24.55 17.55
C THR A 232 8.80 23.25 17.25
N GLU A 233 8.94 22.85 15.98
CA GLU A 233 9.74 21.66 15.64
C GLU A 233 10.69 22.01 14.49
N GLU A 234 11.98 22.21 14.82
CA GLU A 234 13.07 21.99 13.86
C GLU A 234 12.95 20.53 13.40
N SER A 235 12.32 20.30 12.26
CA SER A 235 12.18 18.98 11.66
C SER A 235 12.60 19.05 10.20
N GLU A 236 13.37 18.04 9.81
CA GLU A 236 13.94 17.78 8.50
C GLU A 236 12.87 17.87 7.40
N GLU A 237 13.27 18.17 6.16
CA GLU A 237 12.43 18.32 4.96
C GLU A 237 11.12 17.49 5.06
N ASP A 238 10.00 18.17 5.30
CA ASP A 238 8.70 17.56 5.58
C ASP A 238 8.10 17.04 4.26
N ASP A 239 8.50 15.81 3.89
CA ASP A 239 8.09 15.09 2.68
C ASP A 239 6.55 14.87 2.62
N ASP A 240 5.85 15.10 3.74
CA ASP A 240 4.40 14.97 3.88
C ASP A 240 3.62 16.29 3.64
N ARG A 241 4.29 17.40 3.31
CA ARG A 241 3.64 18.71 3.09
C ARG A 241 2.94 18.77 1.74
N VAL A 242 1.65 19.14 1.72
CA VAL A 242 0.93 19.37 0.45
C VAL A 242 1.48 20.60 -0.26
N THR A 243 1.97 20.40 -1.48
CA THR A 243 2.55 21.45 -2.30
C THR A 243 1.50 22.10 -3.21
N ALA A 244 1.86 23.25 -3.80
CA ALA A 244 1.06 23.86 -4.85
C ALA A 244 0.99 22.98 -6.12
N GLU A 245 1.99 22.11 -6.36
CA GLU A 245 1.99 21.16 -7.46
C GLU A 245 0.91 20.08 -7.25
N ASP A 246 0.86 19.48 -6.05
CA ASP A 246 -0.16 18.48 -5.69
C ASP A 246 -1.57 19.05 -5.83
N PHE A 247 -1.76 20.29 -5.36
CA PHE A 247 -3.03 20.99 -5.49
C PHE A 247 -3.38 21.28 -6.95
N ALA A 248 -2.41 21.66 -7.78
CA ALA A 248 -2.61 21.84 -9.21
C ALA A 248 -3.04 20.52 -9.88
N GLU A 249 -2.45 19.37 -9.52
CA GLU A 249 -2.90 18.09 -10.05
C GLU A 249 -4.36 17.78 -9.69
N ALA A 250 -4.76 18.04 -8.44
CA ALA A 250 -6.15 17.88 -8.01
C ALA A 250 -7.12 18.77 -8.81
N LYS A 251 -6.72 20.01 -9.13
CA LYS A 251 -7.52 20.91 -9.97
C LYS A 251 -7.56 20.51 -11.44
N LEU A 252 -6.48 19.93 -11.95
CA LEU A 252 -6.50 19.33 -13.29
C LEU A 252 -7.50 18.18 -13.35
N LEU A 253 -7.49 17.28 -12.36
CA LEU A 253 -8.46 16.18 -12.28
C LEU A 253 -9.91 16.70 -12.21
N GLU A 254 -10.17 17.70 -11.36
CA GLU A 254 -11.50 18.33 -11.25
C GLU A 254 -11.98 18.89 -12.60
N ALA A 255 -11.12 19.60 -13.32
CA ALA A 255 -11.44 20.18 -14.62
C ALA A 255 -11.74 19.10 -15.68
N VAL A 256 -10.97 18.00 -15.68
CA VAL A 256 -11.22 16.85 -16.56
C VAL A 256 -12.59 16.24 -16.28
N LEU A 257 -12.92 16.02 -15.00
CA LEU A 257 -14.21 15.46 -14.58
C LEU A 257 -15.40 16.35 -14.98
N GLN A 258 -15.29 17.67 -14.79
CA GLN A 258 -16.31 18.63 -15.22
C GLN A 258 -16.50 18.61 -16.74
N GLY A 259 -15.41 18.51 -17.50
CA GLY A 259 -15.44 18.36 -18.95
C GLY A 259 -16.17 17.10 -19.41
N LEU A 260 -15.92 15.97 -18.74
CA LEU A 260 -16.55 14.67 -19.05
C LEU A 260 -18.06 14.62 -18.73
N LEU A 261 -18.56 15.50 -17.87
CA LEU A 261 -19.97 15.55 -17.50
C LEU A 261 -20.85 16.36 -18.47
N GLU A 262 -20.25 17.21 -19.31
CA GLU A 262 -20.89 18.03 -20.36
C GLU A 262 -22.21 18.74 -19.94
N ASP A 263 -22.34 19.17 -18.68
CA ASP A 263 -23.54 19.90 -18.22
C ASP A 263 -23.42 21.41 -18.51
N SER A 264 -24.53 22.06 -18.85
CA SER A 264 -24.62 23.50 -19.11
C SER A 264 -24.20 24.39 -17.92
N SER A 265 -24.23 23.86 -16.69
CA SER A 265 -23.69 24.53 -15.49
C SER A 265 -22.18 24.35 -15.30
N SER A 266 -21.52 23.48 -16.07
CA SER A 266 -20.11 23.14 -15.91
C SER A 266 -19.16 24.24 -16.40
N VAL A 267 -19.65 25.18 -17.22
CA VAL A 267 -18.79 26.21 -17.82
C VAL A 267 -18.23 27.15 -16.76
N ASP A 268 -19.07 27.67 -15.86
CA ASP A 268 -18.61 28.59 -14.80
C ASP A 268 -17.73 27.87 -13.78
N GLU A 269 -18.06 26.61 -13.45
CA GLU A 269 -17.25 25.77 -12.58
C GLU A 269 -15.88 25.47 -13.19
N PHE A 270 -15.82 25.15 -14.49
CA PHE A 270 -14.59 24.93 -15.23
C PHE A 270 -13.69 26.17 -15.25
N HIS A 271 -14.25 27.35 -15.50
CA HIS A 271 -13.46 28.59 -15.47
C HIS A 271 -12.90 28.87 -14.07
N ARG A 272 -13.67 28.58 -13.01
CA ARG A 272 -13.16 28.67 -11.62
C ARG A 272 -12.01 27.69 -11.40
N THR A 273 -12.19 26.43 -11.77
CA THR A 273 -11.17 25.39 -11.61
C THR A 273 -9.90 25.71 -12.41
N LEU A 274 -10.04 26.21 -13.64
CA LEU A 274 -8.93 26.66 -14.47
C LEU A 274 -8.17 27.83 -13.84
N ALA A 275 -8.88 28.79 -13.24
CA ALA A 275 -8.24 29.90 -12.54
C ALA A 275 -7.41 29.43 -11.35
N LEU A 276 -7.97 28.51 -10.53
CA LEU A 276 -7.26 27.92 -9.38
C LEU A 276 -6.02 27.12 -9.82
N TYR A 277 -6.14 26.35 -10.90
CA TYR A 277 -5.00 25.63 -11.49
C TYR A 277 -3.89 26.58 -11.95
N GLN A 278 -4.24 27.66 -12.64
CA GLN A 278 -3.28 28.65 -13.13
C GLN A 278 -2.57 29.39 -11.98
N GLU A 279 -3.31 29.68 -10.91
CA GLU A 279 -2.76 30.27 -9.69
C GLU A 279 -1.74 29.33 -9.04
N ALA A 280 -2.13 28.07 -8.77
CA ALA A 280 -1.28 27.07 -8.15
C ALA A 280 0.02 26.79 -8.94
N ILE A 281 -0.08 26.66 -10.27
CA ILE A 281 1.11 26.50 -11.13
C ILE A 281 1.99 27.75 -11.12
N GLY A 282 1.39 28.94 -11.09
CA GLY A 282 2.14 30.18 -10.97
C GLY A 282 2.96 30.23 -9.68
N GLU A 283 2.37 29.80 -8.56
CA GLU A 283 3.04 29.69 -7.27
C GLU A 283 4.19 28.68 -7.30
N TYR A 284 3.97 27.50 -7.87
CA TYR A 284 5.01 26.49 -8.05
C TYR A 284 6.22 27.04 -8.80
N PHE A 285 6.01 27.66 -9.96
CA PHE A 285 7.12 28.23 -10.74
C PHE A 285 7.85 29.36 -10.01
N ASN A 286 7.15 30.18 -9.23
CA ASN A 286 7.78 31.21 -8.42
C ASN A 286 8.63 30.59 -7.30
N ALA A 287 8.16 29.54 -6.64
CA ALA A 287 8.89 28.82 -5.61
C ALA A 287 10.18 28.18 -6.17
N VAL A 288 10.08 27.50 -7.31
CA VAL A 288 11.23 26.88 -7.98
C VAL A 288 12.26 27.94 -8.40
N ASN A 289 11.85 29.07 -8.97
CA ASN A 289 12.79 30.11 -9.41
C ASN A 289 13.54 30.78 -8.25
N VAL A 290 12.91 30.95 -7.08
CA VAL A 290 13.56 31.50 -5.88
C VAL A 290 14.66 30.57 -5.36
N VAL A 291 14.51 29.26 -5.51
CA VAL A 291 15.52 28.25 -5.10
C VAL A 291 16.73 28.23 -6.04
N PHE A 292 16.58 28.57 -7.32
CA PHE A 292 17.68 28.59 -8.30
C PHE A 292 18.45 29.92 -8.39
N GLU A 293 17.94 31.01 -7.79
CA GLU A 293 18.61 32.33 -7.78
C GLU A 293 19.35 32.67 -6.47
N GLY A 294 19.34 31.78 -5.46
CA GLY A 294 20.06 31.93 -4.19
C GLY A 294 21.37 31.16 -4.12
#